data_AF-A0AAN1S1N5-F1
#
_entry.id   AF-A0AAN1S1N5-F1
#
_cell.length_a   1.000
_cell.length_b   1.000
_cell.length_c   1.000
_cell.angle_alpha   90.00
_cell.angle_beta   90.00
_cell.angle_gamma   90.00
#
_symmetry.space_group_name_H-M   'P 1'
#
loop_
_entity.id
_entity.type
_entity.pdbx_description
1 polymer ?
#
loop_
_entity_poly.entity_id
_entity_poly.type
_entity_poly.pdbx_seq_one_letter_code
_entity_poly.pdbx_strand_id
1 'polypeptide(L)' 'MDSATDRQAVRQALAELGDVFRQPQPIDPLPNYIHLDGALFFTKDGEPISLQPTLWRGRLAEVDGFVLGKLQPQ' A
#
# COMPACT_ATOMS: atom_id res chain seq x y z
N MET A 1 16.77 16.17 17.09
CA MET A 1 17.05 14.79 16.67
C MET A 1 18.02 14.86 15.50
N ASP A 2 19.03 14.00 15.48
CA ASP A 2 20.14 14.04 14.51
C ASP A 2 19.75 13.34 13.20
N SER A 3 19.81 14.08 12.09
CA SER A 3 19.48 13.64 10.73
C SER A 3 20.25 12.37 10.29
N ALA A 4 21.45 12.16 10.83
CA ALA A 4 22.22 10.96 10.55
C ALA A 4 21.59 9.71 11.18
N THR A 5 21.06 9.82 12.40
CA THR A 5 20.35 8.75 13.09
C THR A 5 19.06 8.37 12.37
N ASP A 6 18.30 9.36 11.88
CA ASP A 6 17.05 9.12 11.17
C ASP A 6 17.28 8.36 9.84
N ARG A 7 18.32 8.74 9.08
CA ARG A 7 18.69 8.03 7.84
C ARG A 7 19.10 6.59 8.10
N GLN A 8 19.84 6.34 9.18
CA GLN A 8 20.25 4.98 9.54
C GLN A 8 19.04 4.14 9.97
N ALA A 9 18.11 4.71 10.74
CA ALA A 9 16.88 4.04 11.14
C ALA A 9 16.01 3.65 9.94
N VAL A 10 15.83 4.56 8.97
CA VAL A 10 15.09 4.26 7.73
C VAL A 10 15.76 3.16 6.92
N ARG A 11 17.10 3.20 6.78
CA ARG A 11 17.86 2.15 6.08
C ARG A 11 17.70 0.79 6.76
N GLN A 12 17.75 0.75 8.08
CA GLN A 12 17.57 -0.47 8.88
C GLN A 12 16.17 -1.06 8.67
N ALA A 13 15.13 -0.24 8.80
CA ALA A 13 13.75 -0.68 8.64
C ALA A 13 13.45 -1.22 7.23
N LEU A 14 14.00 -0.58 6.19
CA LEU A 14 13.89 -1.07 4.81
C LEU A 14 14.65 -2.38 4.59
N ALA A 15 15.82 -2.54 5.22
CA ALA A 15 16.60 -3.76 5.13
C ALA A 15 15.89 -4.95 5.80
N GLU A 16 15.31 -4.74 6.99
CA GLU A 16 14.53 -5.75 7.72
C GLU A 16 13.27 -6.17 6.93
N LEU A 17 12.59 -5.22 6.28
CA LEU A 17 11.47 -5.54 5.40
C LEU A 17 11.93 -6.36 4.18
N GLY A 18 13.13 -6.08 3.68
CA GLY A 18 13.77 -6.81 2.59
C GLY A 18 14.13 -8.26 2.92
N ASP A 19 14.40 -8.58 4.19
CA ASP A 19 14.79 -9.93 4.63
C ASP A 19 13.70 -10.98 4.36
N VAL A 20 12.43 -10.57 4.35
CA VAL A 20 11.28 -11.44 4.02
C VAL A 20 11.41 -12.05 2.62
N PHE A 21 12.03 -11.33 1.68
CA PHE A 21 12.23 -11.77 0.30
C PHE A 21 13.49 -12.62 0.10
N ARG A 22 14.36 -12.77 1.11
CA ARG A 22 15.55 -13.64 1.04
C ARG A 22 15.20 -15.11 1.21
N GLN A 23 14.01 -15.42 1.73
CA GLN A 23 13.52 -16.79 1.84
C GLN A 23 12.92 -17.26 0.52
N PRO A 24 13.02 -18.56 0.18
CA PRO A 24 12.33 -19.13 -0.97
C PRO A 24 10.83 -18.84 -0.86
N GLN A 25 10.31 -18.04 -1.80
CA GLN A 25 8.88 -17.76 -1.85
C GLN A 25 8.16 -18.97 -2.45
N PRO A 26 6.91 -19.24 -2.06
CA PRO A 26 6.08 -20.22 -2.74
C PRO A 26 6.05 -19.94 -4.25
N ILE A 27 6.11 -20.99 -5.08
CA ILE A 27 6.05 -20.88 -6.55
C ILE A 27 4.75 -20.17 -6.98
N ASP A 28 3.68 -20.39 -6.21
CA ASP A 28 2.43 -19.62 -6.29
C ASP A 28 2.24 -18.84 -4.98
N PRO A 29 2.70 -17.58 -4.90
CA PRO A 29 2.41 -16.77 -3.73
C PRO A 29 0.90 -16.62 -3.57
N LEU A 30 0.39 -16.79 -2.35
CA LEU A 30 -1.00 -16.50 -2.06
C LEU A 30 -1.31 -15.06 -2.49
N PRO A 31 -2.49 -14.81 -3.10
CA PRO A 31 -2.84 -13.47 -3.55
C PRO A 31 -2.86 -12.51 -2.36
N ASN A 32 -2.01 -11.48 -2.43
CA ASN A 32 -2.04 -10.38 -1.49
C ASN A 32 -3.18 -9.43 -1.86
N TYR A 33 -3.97 -9.03 -0.87
CA TYR A 33 -5.11 -8.15 -1.06
C TYR A 33 -4.94 -6.84 -0.29
N ILE A 34 -5.37 -5.74 -0.92
CA ILE A 34 -5.58 -4.47 -0.25
C ILE A 34 -7.05 -4.40 0.15
N HIS A 35 -7.31 -4.03 1.40
CA HIS A 35 -8.66 -3.74 1.89
C HIS A 35 -8.74 -2.26 2.24
N LEU A 36 -9.73 -1.57 1.68
CA LEU A 36 -10.00 -0.18 1.99
C LEU A 36 -11.38 -0.08 2.60
N ASP A 37 -11.46 0.68 3.69
CA ASP A 37 -12.74 1.14 4.25
C ASP A 37 -13.04 2.55 3.73
N GLY A 38 -14.32 2.79 3.47
CA GLY A 38 -14.81 4.06 2.95
C GLY A 38 -14.29 4.46 1.56
N ALA A 39 -14.02 3.50 0.68
CA ALA A 39 -13.62 3.78 -0.69
C ALA A 39 -14.75 4.47 -1.48
N LEU A 40 -14.36 5.42 -2.33
CA LEU A 40 -15.22 6.13 -3.26
C LEU A 40 -14.93 5.66 -4.68
N PHE A 41 -15.98 5.49 -5.49
CA PHE A 41 -15.88 5.03 -6.86
C PHE A 41 -16.41 6.11 -7.79
N PHE A 42 -15.72 6.33 -8.90
CA PHE A 42 -16.07 7.35 -9.88
C PHE A 42 -16.08 6.75 -11.29
N THR A 43 -16.94 7.27 -12.16
CA THR A 43 -16.88 6.99 -13.60
C THR A 43 -15.64 7.65 -14.21
N LYS A 44 -15.37 7.36 -15.49
CA LYS A 44 -14.27 8.01 -16.22
C LYS A 44 -14.43 9.53 -16.33
N ASP A 45 -15.67 10.01 -16.26
CA ASP A 45 -16.01 11.43 -16.32
C ASP A 45 -15.98 12.09 -14.92
N GLY A 46 -15.66 11.33 -13.87
CA GLY A 46 -15.54 11.82 -12.49
C GLY A 46 -16.84 11.81 -11.69
N GLU A 47 -17.93 11.27 -12.24
CA GLU A 47 -19.21 11.18 -11.52
C GLU A 47 -19.18 10.05 -10.48
N PRO A 48 -19.65 10.27 -9.24
CA PRO A 48 -19.62 9.24 -8.21
C PRO A 48 -20.56 8.08 -8.57
N ILE A 49 -20.03 6.86 -8.56
CA ILE A 49 -20.80 5.62 -8.75
C ILE A 49 -21.61 5.30 -7.49
N SER A 50 -21.08 5.64 -6.32
CA SER A 50 -21.77 5.52 -5.03
C SER A 50 -21.54 6.79 -4.22
N LEU A 51 -22.61 7.28 -3.58
CA LEU A 51 -22.56 8.39 -2.63
C LEU A 51 -22.28 7.91 -1.20
N GLN A 52 -22.27 6.60 -0.97
CA GLN A 52 -21.94 6.02 0.33
C GLN A 52 -20.52 5.44 0.30
N PRO A 53 -19.72 5.66 1.37
CA PRO A 53 -18.42 5.03 1.51
C PRO A 53 -18.58 3.50 1.44
N THR A 54 -17.77 2.84 0.61
CA THR A 54 -17.95 1.40 0.31
C THR A 54 -16.68 0.63 0.64
N LEU A 55 -16.83 -0.63 1.05
CA LEU A 55 -15.68 -1.53 1.21
C LEU A 55 -15.12 -1.90 -0.17
N TRP A 56 -13.80 -1.84 -0.31
CA TRP A 56 -13.11 -2.29 -1.52
C TRP A 56 -12.03 -3.33 -1.20
N ARG A 57 -11.91 -4.32 -2.08
CA ARG A 57 -10.86 -5.34 -2.06
C ARG A 57 -10.23 -5.49 -3.45
N GLY A 58 -8.95 -5.19 -3.57
CA GLY A 58 -8.17 -5.38 -4.80
C GLY A 58 -7.00 -6.34 -4.60
N ARG A 59 -6.61 -7.06 -5.66
CA ARG A 59 -5.36 -7.84 -5.66
C ARG A 59 -4.20 -6.89 -5.82
N LEU A 60 -3.17 -7.01 -4.98
CA LEU A 60 -1.99 -6.15 -5.03
C LEU A 60 -1.30 -6.16 -6.42
N ALA A 61 -1.27 -7.32 -7.08
CA ALA A 61 -0.66 -7.48 -8.41
C ALA A 61 -1.44 -6.80 -9.54
N GLU A 62 -2.71 -6.46 -9.32
CA GLU A 62 -3.60 -5.83 -10.32
C GLU A 62 -3.77 -4.33 -10.07
N VAL A 63 -3.12 -3.79 -9.03
CA VAL A 63 -3.17 -2.38 -8.67
C VAL A 63 -1.87 -1.73 -9.14
N ASP A 64 -1.97 -0.90 -10.17
CA ASP A 64 -0.85 -0.09 -10.62
C ASP A 64 -0.83 1.27 -9.90
N GLY A 65 0.37 1.80 -9.63
CA GLY A 65 0.54 3.19 -9.16
C GLY A 65 0.10 3.50 -7.72
N PHE A 66 0.20 2.57 -6.77
CA PHE A 66 0.00 2.92 -5.34
C PHE A 66 1.30 3.42 -4.70
N VAL A 67 1.19 4.38 -3.77
CA VAL A 67 2.30 4.82 -2.91
C VAL A 67 1.97 4.42 -1.48
N LEU A 68 2.83 3.59 -0.87
CA LEU A 68 2.78 3.35 0.57
C LEU A 68 3.24 4.64 1.27
N GLY A 69 2.31 5.38 1.86
CA GLY A 69 2.60 6.63 2.55
C GLY A 69 1.55 6.95 3.60
N LYS A 70 1.87 7.87 4.51
CA LYS A 70 0.89 8.51 5.38
C LYS A 70 0.41 9.78 4.69
N LEU A 71 -0.87 9.83 4.31
CA LEU A 71 -1.54 11.10 4.01
C LEU A 71 -1.61 11.87 5.33
N GLN A 72 -0.73 12.85 5.52
CA GLN A 72 -0.91 13.84 6.57
C GLN A 72 -1.91 14.87 6.06
N PRO A 73 -3.10 15.01 6.66
CA PRO A 73 -3.93 16.16 6.40
C PRO A 73 -3.18 17.42 6.84
N GLN A 74 -3.28 18.50 6.06
CA GLN A 74 -2.93 19.85 6.53
C GLN A 74 -3.95 20.35 7.54
#